data_AF-A0A9P7H4U9-F1
#
_entry.id   AF-A0A9P7H4U9-F1
#
_cell.length_a   1.000
_cell.length_b   1.000
_cell.length_c   1.000
_cell.angle_alpha   90.00
_cell.angle_beta   90.00
_cell.angle_gamma   90.00
#
_symmetry.space_group_name_H-M   'P 1'
#
loop_
_entity.id
_entity.type
_entity.pdbx_description
1 polymer ?
#
loop_
_entity_poly.entity_id
_entity_poly.type
_entity_poly.pdbx_seq_one_letter_code
_entity_poly.pdbx_strand_id
1 'polypeptide(L)'
;MDATKQFVSNLDAVSIILLTVTLAAFLVPIFILFPPVTVDCSDVLRQTHSRAGDDLRRESSGHRVSEVKSRHISPVECCRGIELQSNVTSSSDSMEYHRLYTFAQLDPQVGEGDNPVWEAISSEHFPLLANIEVDLWTPDPNKSSRLLGKVDGSFLVLRFPWTDAGFVQQISAKISHGFGASPEKEFMLPVSFPDETEIRVQGYSFAEVKIEGNITTALNMDVELPAELARYLGVEHHLGIFRVGRP
;
A
#
# COMPACT_ATOMS: atom_id res chain seq x y z
N MET A 1 -40.23 6.15 -3.77
CA MET A 1 -39.97 5.96 -2.32
C MET A 1 -41.25 5.69 -1.51
N ASP A 2 -42.45 5.82 -2.10
CA ASP A 2 -43.72 5.57 -1.39
C ASP A 2 -44.17 4.10 -1.37
N ALA A 3 -43.86 3.34 -2.42
CA ALA A 3 -44.20 1.91 -2.50
C ALA A 3 -43.46 1.06 -1.45
N THR A 4 -42.20 1.36 -1.17
CA THR A 4 -41.41 0.68 -0.14
C THR A 4 -41.92 0.97 1.27
N LYS A 5 -42.42 2.18 1.54
CA LYS A 5 -43.02 2.55 2.83
C LYS A 5 -44.36 1.84 3.07
N GLN A 6 -45.20 1.72 2.04
CA GLN A 6 -46.47 0.97 2.14
C GLN A 6 -46.26 -0.54 2.31
N PHE A 7 -45.22 -1.10 1.70
CA PHE A 7 -44.89 -2.53 1.87
C PHE A 7 -44.41 -2.83 3.29
N VAL A 8 -43.51 -2.01 3.84
CA VAL A 8 -42.99 -2.17 5.22
C VAL A 8 -44.10 -1.97 6.26
N SER A 9 -45.05 -1.06 6.01
CA SER A 9 -46.16 -0.80 6.95
C SER A 9 -47.22 -1.91 7.01
N ASN A 10 -47.23 -2.86 6.07
CA ASN A 10 -48.18 -3.99 6.02
C ASN A 10 -47.58 -5.31 6.51
N LEU A 11 -46.29 -5.33 6.86
CA LEU A 11 -45.62 -6.51 7.38
C LEU A 11 -45.76 -6.58 8.90
N ASP A 12 -46.36 -7.66 9.39
CA ASP A 12 -46.37 -7.98 10.81
C ASP A 12 -44.95 -8.26 11.33
N ALA A 13 -44.70 -7.99 12.62
CA ALA A 13 -43.40 -8.15 13.26
C ALA A 13 -42.84 -9.57 13.08
N VAL A 14 -43.72 -10.58 13.11
CA VAL A 14 -43.36 -11.99 12.88
C VAL A 14 -42.83 -12.20 11.46
N SER A 15 -43.44 -11.55 10.46
CA SER A 15 -43.03 -11.65 9.05
C SER A 15 -41.68 -10.96 8.81
N ILE A 16 -41.44 -9.82 9.46
CA ILE A 16 -40.14 -9.12 9.41
C ILE A 16 -39.02 -9.99 10.02
N ILE A 17 -39.29 -10.61 11.17
CA ILE A 17 -38.32 -11.51 11.83
C ILE A 17 -38.02 -12.72 10.93
N LEU A 18 -39.05 -13.38 10.40
CA LEU A 18 -38.88 -14.53 9.50
C LEU A 18 -38.08 -14.17 8.24
N LEU A 19 -38.38 -13.04 7.60
CA LEU A 19 -37.66 -12.56 6.43
C LEU A 19 -36.18 -12.29 6.76
N THR A 20 -35.92 -11.63 7.90
CA THR A 20 -34.55 -11.32 8.34
C THR A 20 -33.75 -12.58 8.67
N VAL A 21 -34.34 -13.53 9.40
CA VAL A 21 -33.70 -14.81 9.76
C VAL A 21 -33.42 -15.63 8.50
N THR A 22 -34.37 -15.68 7.57
CA THR A 22 -34.20 -16.40 6.30
C THR A 22 -33.08 -15.77 5.48
N LEU A 23 -33.08 -14.43 5.32
CA LEU A 23 -32.03 -13.71 4.61
C LEU A 23 -30.65 -13.96 5.24
N ALA A 24 -30.55 -13.90 6.57
CA ALA A 24 -29.31 -14.20 7.29
C ALA A 24 -28.86 -15.66 7.08
N ALA A 25 -29.79 -16.62 7.14
CA ALA A 25 -29.48 -18.04 6.94
C ALA A 25 -28.95 -18.35 5.52
N PHE A 26 -29.31 -17.55 4.51
CA PHE A 26 -28.75 -17.66 3.16
C PHE A 26 -27.46 -16.86 2.97
N LEU A 27 -27.40 -15.63 3.48
CA LEU A 27 -26.25 -14.75 3.29
C LEU A 27 -25.02 -15.17 4.12
N VAL A 28 -25.20 -15.60 5.36
CA VAL A 28 -24.08 -15.96 6.25
C VAL A 28 -23.22 -17.09 5.67
N PRO A 29 -23.79 -18.21 5.18
CA PRO A 29 -23.00 -19.24 4.52
C PRO A 29 -22.27 -18.74 3.26
N ILE A 30 -22.90 -17.85 2.47
CA ILE A 30 -22.26 -17.25 1.28
C ILE A 30 -21.04 -16.44 1.70
N PHE A 31 -21.14 -15.61 2.74
CA PHE A 31 -20.00 -14.81 3.23
C PHE A 31 -18.90 -15.66 3.89
N ILE A 32 -19.23 -16.82 4.46
CA ILE A 32 -18.23 -17.77 5.00
C ILE A 32 -17.49 -18.50 3.87
N LEU A 33 -18.21 -18.93 2.83
CA LEU A 33 -17.64 -19.69 1.71
C LEU A 33 -16.96 -18.79 0.69
N PHE A 34 -17.48 -17.59 0.47
CA PHE A 34 -16.99 -16.57 -0.43
C PHE A 34 -16.86 -15.25 0.32
N PRO A 35 -15.87 -15.14 1.23
CA PRO A 35 -15.59 -13.87 1.87
C PRO A 35 -15.28 -12.85 0.76
N PRO A 36 -15.95 -11.69 0.71
CA PRO A 36 -15.77 -10.65 -0.31
C PRO A 36 -14.47 -9.88 -0.06
N VAL A 37 -13.42 -10.60 0.31
CA VAL A 37 -12.15 -10.09 0.78
C VAL A 37 -11.21 -10.16 -0.40
N THR A 38 -10.77 -9.00 -0.85
CA THR A 38 -9.71 -8.91 -1.84
C THR A 38 -8.44 -9.46 -1.19
N VAL A 39 -7.73 -10.33 -1.90
CA VAL A 39 -6.42 -10.79 -1.44
C VAL A 39 -5.46 -9.62 -1.58
N ASP A 40 -4.96 -9.14 -0.45
CA ASP A 40 -3.99 -8.07 -0.36
C ASP A 40 -2.59 -8.62 -0.75
N CYS A 41 -1.76 -7.83 -1.43
CA CYS A 41 -0.36 -8.14 -1.72
C CYS A 41 0.42 -8.50 -0.44
N SER A 42 0.14 -7.82 0.66
CA SER A 42 0.73 -8.10 1.97
C SER A 42 0.35 -9.49 2.51
N ASP A 43 -0.87 -9.97 2.25
CA ASP A 43 -1.29 -11.33 2.64
C ASP A 43 -0.55 -12.42 1.84
N VAL A 44 -0.26 -12.14 0.57
CA VAL A 44 0.59 -12.99 -0.26
C VAL A 44 2.02 -13.00 0.29
N LEU A 45 2.59 -11.83 0.58
CA LEU A 45 3.94 -11.69 1.12
C LEU A 45 4.08 -12.34 2.49
N ARG A 46 3.06 -12.34 3.35
CA ARG A 46 3.10 -13.03 4.66
C ARG A 46 3.46 -14.51 4.56
N GLN A 47 3.22 -15.15 3.42
CA GLN A 47 3.52 -16.57 3.19
C GLN A 47 5.00 -16.85 2.91
N THR A 48 5.77 -15.86 2.45
CA THR A 48 7.16 -16.03 2.00
C THR A 48 8.13 -15.04 2.64
N HIS A 49 7.62 -13.92 3.15
CA HIS A 49 8.37 -12.79 3.69
C HIS A 49 8.00 -12.53 5.16
N SER A 50 8.85 -11.76 5.81
CA SER A 50 8.63 -11.19 7.13
C SER A 50 8.64 -9.67 7.05
N ARG A 51 7.69 -9.04 7.76
CA ARG A 51 7.58 -7.58 7.84
C ARG A 51 8.65 -7.06 8.81
N ALA A 52 9.46 -6.13 8.34
CA ALA A 52 10.46 -5.48 9.17
C ALA A 52 9.77 -4.69 10.31
N GLY A 53 10.26 -4.85 11.54
CA GLY A 53 9.72 -4.17 12.72
C GLY A 53 8.59 -4.91 13.48
N ASP A 54 8.10 -6.06 13.00
CA ASP A 54 7.03 -6.82 13.67
C ASP A 54 7.45 -7.31 15.08
N ASP A 55 8.74 -7.61 15.27
CA ASP A 55 9.29 -8.02 16.57
C ASP A 55 9.23 -6.90 17.63
N LEU A 56 9.39 -5.62 17.25
CA LEU A 56 9.24 -4.48 18.18
C LEU A 56 7.81 -4.38 18.71
N ARG A 57 6.84 -4.58 17.80
CA ARG A 57 5.43 -4.50 18.12
C ARG A 57 5.02 -5.60 19.08
N ARG A 58 5.60 -6.80 18.92
CA ARG A 58 5.33 -7.97 19.78
C ARG A 58 5.98 -7.85 21.16
N GLU A 59 7.22 -7.38 21.26
CA GLU A 59 7.93 -7.21 22.53
C GLU A 59 7.33 -6.12 23.43
N SER A 60 6.74 -5.08 22.86
CA SER A 60 6.06 -4.01 23.62
C SER A 60 4.91 -4.51 24.53
N SER A 61 4.40 -5.72 24.27
CA SER A 61 3.25 -6.31 24.98
C SER A 61 3.62 -7.20 26.17
N GLY A 62 4.92 -7.49 26.41
CA GLY A 62 5.35 -8.41 27.47
C GLY A 62 6.73 -8.08 28.07
N HIS A 63 6.73 -7.31 29.16
CA HIS A 63 7.79 -7.15 30.19
C HIS A 63 9.30 -7.25 29.85
N ARG A 64 10.03 -6.22 30.32
CA ARG A 64 11.49 -5.93 30.31
C ARG A 64 12.01 -5.18 29.08
N VAL A 65 11.86 -3.86 29.16
CA VAL A 65 12.55 -2.87 28.34
C VAL A 65 14.06 -2.95 28.62
N SER A 66 14.78 -3.77 27.86
CA SER A 66 16.09 -3.28 27.41
C SER A 66 15.81 -2.14 26.45
N GLU A 67 16.58 -1.08 26.55
CA GLU A 67 16.47 0.12 25.70
C GLU A 67 16.92 -0.26 24.28
N VAL A 68 16.06 -0.97 23.55
CA VAL A 68 16.28 -1.35 22.16
C VAL A 68 16.24 -0.05 21.36
N LYS A 69 17.40 0.36 20.83
CA LYS A 69 17.47 1.52 19.95
C LYS A 69 16.66 1.19 18.68
N SER A 70 15.56 1.88 18.45
CA SER A 70 14.86 1.87 17.17
C SER A 70 15.53 2.86 16.22
N ARG A 71 15.55 2.54 14.93
CA ARG A 71 16.02 3.44 13.87
C ARG A 71 14.87 3.69 12.91
N HIS A 72 14.67 4.94 12.53
CA HIS A 72 13.64 5.33 11.58
C HIS A 72 14.25 5.45 10.17
N ILE A 73 13.65 4.80 9.18
CA ILE A 73 14.02 4.94 7.76
C ILE A 73 12.81 5.44 6.97
N SER A 74 13.04 6.21 5.91
CA SER A 74 11.99 6.66 4.98
C SER A 74 12.39 6.21 3.58
N PRO A 75 11.93 5.03 3.14
CA PRO A 75 12.27 4.50 1.81
C PRO A 75 11.62 5.27 0.67
N VAL A 76 10.47 5.91 0.94
CA VAL A 76 9.70 6.68 -0.02
C VAL A 76 9.60 8.10 0.54
N GLU A 77 10.08 9.05 -0.23
CA GLU A 77 10.09 10.46 0.16
C GLU A 77 8.67 10.98 0.47
N CYS A 78 8.56 11.85 1.47
CA CYS A 78 7.31 12.43 1.98
C CYS A 78 6.27 11.45 2.58
N CYS A 79 6.51 10.13 2.53
CA CYS A 79 5.66 9.13 3.19
C CYS A 79 6.08 8.83 4.63
N ARG A 80 5.21 8.11 5.36
CA ARG A 80 5.52 7.65 6.72
C ARG A 80 6.72 6.71 6.68
N GLY A 81 7.70 6.93 7.55
CA GLY A 81 8.86 6.06 7.67
C GLY A 81 8.58 4.80 8.51
N ILE A 82 9.51 3.87 8.41
CA ILE A 82 9.50 2.55 9.04
C ILE A 82 10.46 2.56 10.22
N GLU A 83 10.05 1.94 11.33
CA GLU A 83 10.91 1.69 12.47
C GLU A 83 11.56 0.31 12.36
N LEU A 84 12.88 0.29 12.34
CA LEU A 84 13.71 -0.93 12.32
C LEU A 84 14.40 -1.15 13.66
N GLN A 85 14.60 -2.41 14.04
CA GLN A 85 15.44 -2.75 15.17
C GLN A 85 16.93 -2.58 14.81
N SER A 86 17.66 -1.79 15.61
CA SER A 86 19.08 -1.51 15.34
C SER A 86 20.03 -2.70 15.55
N ASN A 87 19.59 -3.76 16.24
CA ASN A 87 20.36 -4.99 16.48
C ASN A 87 20.32 -5.98 15.30
N VAL A 88 19.32 -5.87 14.43
CA VAL A 88 19.14 -6.76 13.26
C VAL A 88 19.74 -6.14 11.99
N THR A 89 19.82 -4.81 11.92
CA THR A 89 20.23 -4.10 10.69
C THR A 89 21.46 -3.24 10.96
N SER A 90 22.57 -3.54 10.27
CA SER A 90 23.79 -2.73 10.33
C SER A 90 23.50 -1.29 9.88
N SER A 91 24.29 -0.33 10.34
CA SER A 91 24.13 1.07 9.91
C SER A 91 24.26 1.27 8.39
N SER A 92 25.02 0.40 7.71
CA SER A 92 25.11 0.33 6.24
C SER A 92 23.76 -0.01 5.61
N ASP A 93 23.17 -1.11 6.05
CA ASP A 93 21.98 -1.71 5.43
C ASP A 93 20.76 -0.78 5.58
N SER A 94 20.68 -0.02 6.68
CA SER A 94 19.59 0.97 6.84
C SER A 94 19.68 2.15 5.87
N MET A 95 20.89 2.48 5.38
CA MET A 95 21.06 3.53 4.38
C MET A 95 20.70 3.03 2.97
N GLU A 96 20.85 1.73 2.72
CA GLU A 96 20.43 1.09 1.46
C GLU A 96 18.92 1.18 1.21
N TYR A 97 18.12 1.32 2.27
CA TYR A 97 16.66 1.44 2.17
C TYR A 97 16.14 2.87 2.30
N HIS A 98 17.02 3.87 2.39
CA HIS A 98 16.59 5.27 2.57
C HIS A 98 16.44 5.99 1.22
N ARG A 99 15.34 6.72 1.03
CA ARG A 99 15.04 7.53 -0.18
C ARG A 99 15.23 6.76 -1.50
N LEU A 100 14.71 5.54 -1.54
CA LEU A 100 14.72 4.72 -2.75
C LEU A 100 13.77 5.25 -3.81
N TYR A 101 12.66 5.85 -3.37
CA TYR A 101 11.59 6.32 -4.23
C TYR A 101 11.20 7.75 -3.92
N THR A 102 10.78 8.47 -4.96
CA THR A 102 10.16 9.78 -4.84
C THR A 102 8.92 9.85 -5.72
N PHE A 103 7.88 10.54 -5.26
CA PHE A 103 6.72 10.83 -6.09
C PHE A 103 6.97 12.09 -6.90
N ALA A 104 6.50 12.13 -8.14
CA ALA A 104 6.58 13.31 -8.97
C ALA A 104 5.30 13.49 -9.78
N GLN A 105 5.02 14.74 -10.14
CA GLN A 105 3.94 15.08 -11.05
C GLN A 105 4.52 15.52 -12.39
N LEU A 106 3.81 15.18 -13.47
CA LEU A 106 4.17 15.67 -14.79
C LEU A 106 3.82 17.15 -14.88
N ASP A 107 4.81 18.02 -15.10
CA ASP A 107 4.53 19.43 -15.36
C ASP A 107 4.17 19.62 -16.84
N PRO A 108 2.91 19.97 -17.17
CA PRO A 108 2.50 20.15 -18.55
C PRO A 108 3.03 21.45 -19.19
N GLN A 109 3.58 22.38 -18.39
CA GLN A 109 4.04 23.70 -18.85
C GLN A 109 5.56 23.81 -19.03
N VAL A 110 6.34 22.89 -18.43
CA VAL A 110 7.82 22.94 -18.44
C VAL A 110 8.46 22.08 -19.54
N GLY A 111 7.66 21.48 -20.42
CA GLY A 111 8.15 20.83 -21.64
C GLY A 111 8.41 21.82 -22.77
N GLU A 112 9.53 22.53 -22.76
CA GLU A 112 10.03 23.23 -23.95
C GLU A 112 10.68 22.20 -24.89
N GLY A 113 9.86 21.34 -25.52
CA GLY A 113 10.29 20.27 -26.43
C GLY A 113 9.55 18.93 -26.25
N ASP A 114 10.02 17.88 -26.95
CA ASP A 114 9.43 16.52 -26.99
C ASP A 114 9.62 15.69 -25.69
N ASN A 115 10.30 16.24 -24.67
CA ASN A 115 10.63 15.55 -23.42
C ASN A 115 9.97 16.24 -22.22
N PRO A 116 8.93 15.65 -21.61
CA PRO A 116 8.28 16.24 -20.46
C PRO A 116 9.14 16.04 -19.20
N VAL A 117 9.33 17.12 -18.43
CA VAL A 117 10.09 17.11 -17.18
C VAL A 117 9.14 16.86 -16.02
N TRP A 118 9.49 15.90 -15.16
CA TRP A 118 8.74 15.59 -13.96
C TRP A 118 9.21 16.47 -12.80
N GLU A 119 8.30 16.97 -11.97
CA GLU A 119 8.63 17.71 -10.76
C GLU A 119 8.33 16.88 -9.51
N ALA A 120 9.34 16.68 -8.67
CA ALA A 120 9.19 15.93 -7.44
C ALA A 120 8.20 16.62 -6.50
N ILE A 121 7.30 15.83 -5.93
CA ILE A 121 6.27 16.30 -5.02
C ILE A 121 6.89 16.57 -3.64
N SER A 122 6.50 17.69 -3.03
CA SER A 122 6.88 18.02 -1.66
C SER A 122 5.73 17.80 -0.66
N SER A 123 6.09 17.52 0.59
CA SER A 123 5.15 17.32 1.70
C SER A 123 4.33 18.56 2.03
N GLU A 124 4.81 19.76 1.66
CA GLU A 124 4.09 21.02 1.84
C GLU A 124 2.84 21.10 0.95
N HIS A 125 2.96 20.64 -0.30
CA HIS A 125 1.87 20.67 -1.27
C HIS A 125 0.99 19.43 -1.17
N PHE A 126 1.55 18.28 -0.77
CA PHE A 126 0.86 17.00 -0.68
C PHE A 126 0.99 16.37 0.72
N PRO A 127 0.37 16.99 1.75
CA PRO A 127 0.48 16.50 3.12
C PRO A 127 -0.15 15.10 3.33
N LEU A 128 -1.07 14.70 2.45
CA LEU A 128 -1.71 13.37 2.50
C LEU A 128 -0.73 12.21 2.24
N LEU A 129 0.44 12.47 1.65
CA LEU A 129 1.51 11.49 1.53
C LEU A 129 1.98 10.96 2.88
N ALA A 130 1.93 11.78 3.93
CA ALA A 130 2.30 11.39 5.29
C ALA A 130 1.35 10.35 5.92
N ASN A 131 0.14 10.20 5.37
CA ASN A 131 -0.82 9.18 5.78
C ASN A 131 -0.60 7.83 5.09
N ILE A 132 0.26 7.76 4.07
CA ILE A 132 0.59 6.51 3.40
C ILE A 132 1.51 5.73 4.31
N GLU A 133 1.04 4.56 4.75
CA GLU A 133 1.85 3.61 5.51
C GLU A 133 2.79 2.87 4.56
N VAL A 134 4.04 2.73 4.96
CA VAL A 134 5.05 2.01 4.18
C VAL A 134 5.53 0.85 5.03
N ASP A 135 5.60 -0.33 4.45
CA ASP A 135 6.09 -1.55 5.09
C ASP A 135 7.19 -2.19 4.27
N LEU A 136 8.27 -2.59 4.92
CA LEU A 136 9.36 -3.35 4.30
C LEU A 136 9.15 -4.84 4.56
N TRP A 137 9.11 -5.63 3.49
CA TRP A 137 8.99 -7.07 3.51
C TRP A 137 10.28 -7.69 3.00
N THR A 138 10.93 -8.51 3.83
CA THR A 138 12.17 -9.20 3.47
C THR A 138 11.93 -10.71 3.37
N PRO A 139 12.58 -11.43 2.43
CA PRO A 139 12.43 -12.87 2.31
C PRO A 139 12.78 -13.57 3.62
N ASP A 140 11.91 -14.45 4.11
CA ASP A 140 12.15 -15.19 5.33
C ASP A 140 12.57 -16.62 4.98
N PRO A 141 13.82 -17.05 5.32
CA PRO A 141 14.29 -18.39 5.01
C PRO A 141 13.47 -19.49 5.69
N ASN A 142 12.72 -19.16 6.75
CA ASN A 142 11.87 -20.09 7.48
C ASN A 142 10.46 -20.20 6.89
N LYS A 143 10.09 -19.31 5.97
CA LYS A 143 8.79 -19.31 5.30
C LYS A 143 8.95 -19.70 3.84
N SER A 144 8.23 -20.74 3.43
CA SER A 144 8.11 -21.09 2.02
C SER A 144 6.66 -21.41 1.70
N SER A 145 6.13 -20.73 0.68
CA SER A 145 4.80 -21.04 0.18
C SER A 145 4.90 -22.18 -0.83
N ARG A 146 4.09 -23.22 -0.65
CA ARG A 146 4.00 -24.33 -1.62
C ARG A 146 3.43 -23.89 -2.97
N LEU A 147 2.65 -22.81 -2.99
CA LEU A 147 1.96 -22.31 -4.18
C LEU A 147 2.78 -21.26 -4.94
N LEU A 148 3.53 -20.41 -4.22
CA LEU A 148 4.29 -19.30 -4.81
C LEU A 148 5.77 -19.62 -4.99
N GLY A 149 6.26 -20.73 -4.44
CA GLY A 149 7.68 -21.06 -4.43
C GLY A 149 8.49 -20.12 -3.53
N LYS A 150 9.79 -20.05 -3.79
CA LYS A 150 10.69 -19.10 -3.14
C LYS A 150 10.68 -17.82 -3.96
N VAL A 151 10.05 -16.78 -3.43
CA VAL A 151 10.10 -15.44 -4.00
C VAL A 151 11.33 -14.77 -3.39
N ASP A 152 12.32 -14.49 -4.22
CA ASP A 152 13.54 -13.78 -3.83
C ASP A 152 13.33 -12.27 -4.04
N GLY A 153 14.02 -11.45 -3.23
CA GLY A 153 13.93 -9.98 -3.29
C GLY A 153 13.09 -9.37 -2.17
N SER A 154 13.44 -8.15 -1.75
CA SER A 154 12.69 -7.41 -0.74
C SER A 154 11.71 -6.46 -1.40
N PHE A 155 10.56 -6.22 -0.77
CA PHE A 155 9.50 -5.38 -1.31
C PHE A 155 9.06 -4.32 -0.30
N LEU A 156 8.72 -3.14 -0.82
CA LEU A 156 7.97 -2.13 -0.09
C LEU A 156 6.49 -2.32 -0.41
N VAL A 157 5.64 -2.36 0.61
CA VAL A 157 4.19 -2.30 0.47
C VAL A 157 3.73 -0.95 0.97
N LEU A 158 3.06 -0.18 0.11
CA LEU A 158 2.48 1.11 0.45
C LEU A 158 0.98 0.96 0.58
N ARG A 159 0.42 1.49 1.67
CA ARG A 159 -1.00 1.40 2.00
C ARG A 159 -1.56 2.80 2.24
N PHE A 160 -2.71 3.08 1.65
CA PHE A 160 -3.40 4.35 1.85
C PHE A 160 -4.90 4.12 2.09
N PRO A 161 -5.55 4.98 2.88
CA PRO A 161 -6.98 4.88 3.12
C PRO A 161 -7.74 5.19 1.85
N TRP A 162 -8.54 4.23 1.38
CA TRP A 162 -9.35 4.38 0.19
C TRP A 162 -10.65 3.61 0.33
N THR A 163 -11.77 4.22 -0.06
CA THR A 163 -13.08 3.59 -0.06
C THR A 163 -13.74 3.83 -1.41
N ASP A 164 -13.99 2.76 -2.15
CA ASP A 164 -14.87 2.81 -3.31
C ASP A 164 -16.31 3.04 -2.85
N ALA A 165 -17.16 3.56 -3.73
CA ALA A 165 -18.56 3.86 -3.42
C ALA A 165 -19.38 2.56 -3.20
N GLY A 166 -19.18 1.88 -2.07
CA GLY A 166 -19.86 0.62 -1.75
C GLY A 166 -19.76 0.22 -0.27
N PHE A 167 -20.91 0.00 0.36
CA PHE A 167 -21.01 -0.46 1.76
C PHE A 167 -20.38 -1.86 1.99
N VAL A 168 -20.27 -2.66 0.93
CA VAL A 168 -19.68 -4.01 0.98
C VAL A 168 -18.19 -3.96 1.35
N GLN A 169 -17.45 -2.95 0.91
CA GLN A 169 -16.01 -2.84 1.18
C GLN A 169 -15.73 -2.49 2.66
N GLN A 170 -16.60 -1.70 3.29
CA GLN A 170 -16.53 -1.42 4.73
C GLN A 170 -16.78 -2.68 5.57
N ILE A 171 -17.74 -3.52 5.16
CA ILE A 171 -18.00 -4.80 5.81
C ILE A 171 -16.83 -5.76 5.60
N SER A 172 -16.31 -5.84 4.38
CA SER A 172 -15.17 -6.70 4.03
C SER A 172 -13.90 -6.33 4.82
N ALA A 173 -13.56 -5.04 4.88
CA ALA A 173 -12.43 -4.57 5.69
C ALA A 173 -12.60 -4.96 7.17
N LYS A 174 -13.81 -4.79 7.72
CA LYS A 174 -14.09 -5.14 9.12
C LYS A 174 -14.03 -6.63 9.41
N ILE A 175 -14.42 -7.48 8.46
CA ILE A 175 -14.34 -8.94 8.60
C ILE A 175 -12.89 -9.42 8.51
N SER A 176 -12.11 -8.85 7.58
CA SER A 176 -10.74 -9.29 7.27
C SER A 176 -9.72 -8.80 8.28
N HIS A 177 -9.81 -7.52 8.63
CA HIS A 177 -8.80 -6.80 9.40
C HIS A 177 -9.31 -6.36 10.79
N GLY A 178 -10.54 -6.76 11.15
CA GLY A 178 -11.16 -6.54 12.47
C GLY A 178 -12.09 -5.33 12.55
N PHE A 179 -12.87 -5.24 13.63
CA PHE A 179 -13.96 -4.24 13.78
C PHE A 179 -13.54 -2.77 13.63
N GLY A 180 -12.27 -2.44 13.85
CA GLY A 180 -11.69 -1.10 13.69
C GLY A 180 -11.04 -0.83 12.32
N ALA A 181 -11.01 -1.81 11.42
CA ALA A 181 -10.33 -1.66 10.14
C ALA A 181 -11.05 -0.67 9.22
N SER A 182 -10.25 0.18 8.57
CA SER A 182 -10.69 1.02 7.46
C SER A 182 -10.44 0.29 6.14
N PRO A 183 -11.28 0.51 5.11
CA PRO A 183 -10.91 0.18 3.75
C PRO A 183 -9.59 0.89 3.38
N GLU A 184 -8.65 0.11 2.88
CA GLU A 184 -7.34 0.56 2.44
C GLU A 184 -7.04 -0.06 1.08
N LYS A 185 -6.23 0.63 0.28
CA LYS A 185 -5.69 0.09 -0.96
C LYS A 185 -4.18 0.03 -0.84
N GLU A 186 -3.61 -1.03 -1.39
CA GLU A 186 -2.19 -1.28 -1.33
C GLU A 186 -1.58 -1.59 -2.68
N PHE A 187 -0.31 -1.23 -2.82
CA PHE A 187 0.52 -1.52 -3.98
C PHE A 187 1.95 -1.81 -3.53
N MET A 188 2.72 -2.42 -4.42
CA MET A 188 4.02 -2.99 -4.08
C MET A 188 5.10 -2.41 -4.97
N LEU A 189 6.28 -2.16 -4.41
CA LEU A 189 7.47 -1.71 -5.12
C LEU A 189 8.67 -2.57 -4.77
N PRO A 190 9.50 -2.97 -5.76
CA PRO A 190 10.72 -3.72 -5.48
C PRO A 190 11.76 -2.85 -4.77
N VAL A 191 12.52 -3.43 -3.84
CA VAL A 191 13.61 -2.71 -3.18
C VAL A 191 14.88 -2.73 -4.03
N SER A 192 15.18 -3.90 -4.61
CA SER A 192 16.24 -4.07 -5.59
C SER A 192 15.96 -3.24 -6.83
N PHE A 193 17.02 -2.70 -7.43
CA PHE A 193 16.88 -1.99 -8.70
C PHE A 193 16.47 -3.01 -9.79
N PRO A 194 15.38 -2.76 -10.54
CA PRO A 194 14.93 -3.69 -11.56
C PRO A 194 15.98 -3.90 -12.66
N ASP A 195 16.13 -5.13 -13.15
CA ASP A 195 17.07 -5.42 -14.23
C ASP A 195 16.57 -4.93 -15.61
N GLU A 196 17.43 -4.90 -16.63
CA GLU A 196 17.03 -4.43 -17.97
C GLU A 196 15.90 -5.27 -18.60
N THR A 197 15.76 -6.53 -18.20
CA THR A 197 14.71 -7.41 -18.71
C THR A 197 13.38 -7.11 -18.02
N GLU A 198 13.40 -6.91 -16.70
CA GLU A 198 12.27 -6.49 -15.88
C GLU A 198 11.76 -5.12 -16.30
N ILE A 199 12.67 -4.15 -16.52
CA ILE A 199 12.34 -2.81 -17.04
C ILE A 199 11.55 -2.92 -18.34
N ARG A 200 12.01 -3.76 -19.28
CA ARG A 200 11.35 -3.91 -20.58
C ARG A 200 10.04 -4.67 -20.50
N VAL A 201 9.95 -5.69 -19.65
CA VAL A 201 8.74 -6.52 -19.49
C VAL A 201 7.63 -5.75 -18.80
N GLN A 202 7.98 -4.98 -17.76
CA GLN A 202 7.01 -4.19 -16.99
C GLN A 202 6.69 -2.84 -17.64
N GLY A 203 7.46 -2.43 -18.66
CA GLY A 203 7.23 -1.19 -19.39
C GLY A 203 7.72 0.05 -18.62
N TYR A 204 8.69 -0.11 -17.73
CA TYR A 204 9.32 1.01 -17.05
C TYR A 204 10.16 1.83 -18.03
N SER A 205 10.33 3.11 -17.73
CA SER A 205 11.05 4.04 -18.61
C SER A 205 11.91 4.99 -17.80
N PHE A 206 13.07 5.39 -18.33
CA PHE A 206 13.85 6.44 -17.69
C PHE A 206 13.29 7.80 -18.10
N ALA A 207 13.12 8.70 -17.13
CA ALA A 207 12.70 10.07 -17.39
C ALA A 207 13.46 11.06 -16.49
N GLU A 208 13.46 12.32 -16.92
CA GLU A 208 14.06 13.42 -16.16
C GLU A 208 13.10 13.90 -15.08
N VAL A 209 13.58 13.88 -13.83
CA VAL A 209 12.85 14.37 -12.67
C VAL A 209 13.66 15.46 -11.96
N LYS A 210 13.00 16.57 -11.66
CA LYS A 210 13.52 17.69 -10.91
C LYS A 210 13.28 17.45 -9.42
N ILE A 211 14.34 17.12 -8.70
CA ILE A 211 14.34 16.88 -7.24
C ILE A 211 15.12 18.00 -6.58
N GLU A 212 14.50 18.74 -5.65
CA GLU A 212 15.14 19.86 -4.93
C GLU A 212 15.85 20.88 -5.86
N GLY A 213 15.29 21.10 -7.06
CA GLY A 213 15.84 22.03 -8.06
C GLY A 213 16.93 21.45 -8.98
N ASN A 214 17.34 20.20 -8.78
CA ASN A 214 18.29 19.51 -9.65
C ASN A 214 17.57 18.50 -10.54
N ILE A 215 17.87 18.51 -11.84
CA ILE A 215 17.35 17.51 -12.78
C ILE A 215 18.23 16.27 -12.71
N THR A 216 17.61 15.12 -12.45
CA THR A 216 18.27 13.80 -12.48
C THR A 216 17.45 12.84 -13.31
N THR A 217 18.11 11.88 -13.96
CA THR A 217 17.43 10.76 -14.60
C THR A 217 17.07 9.73 -13.53
N ALA A 218 15.82 9.31 -13.50
CA ALA A 218 15.31 8.27 -12.61
C ALA A 218 14.41 7.29 -13.38
N LEU A 219 14.21 6.09 -12.85
CA LEU A 219 13.34 5.09 -13.47
C LEU A 219 11.88 5.37 -13.07
N ASN A 220 11.06 5.76 -14.04
CA ASN A 220 9.62 5.92 -13.91
C ASN A 220 8.94 4.54 -13.81
N MET A 221 8.21 4.35 -12.72
CA MET A 221 7.44 3.15 -12.39
C MET A 221 5.97 3.50 -12.13
N ASP A 222 5.43 4.53 -12.80
CA ASP A 222 4.03 4.97 -12.70
C ASP A 222 3.00 3.86 -12.97
N VAL A 223 3.35 2.86 -13.79
CA VAL A 223 2.53 1.66 -14.05
C VAL A 223 2.21 0.85 -12.78
N GLU A 224 3.03 0.95 -11.73
CA GLU A 224 2.79 0.29 -10.43
C GLU A 224 1.80 1.07 -9.55
N LEU A 225 1.44 2.30 -9.93
CA LEU A 225 0.57 3.14 -9.12
C LEU A 225 -0.91 2.84 -9.40
N PRO A 226 -1.72 2.61 -8.34
CA PRO A 226 -3.15 2.53 -8.51
C PRO A 226 -3.73 3.90 -8.86
N ALA A 227 -4.67 3.96 -9.81
CA ALA A 227 -5.30 5.20 -10.28
C ALA A 227 -6.00 5.99 -9.15
N GLU A 228 -6.42 5.29 -8.09
CA GLU A 228 -7.05 5.85 -6.90
C GLU A 228 -6.08 6.69 -6.06
N LEU A 229 -4.77 6.43 -6.13
CA LEU A 229 -3.78 7.19 -5.37
C LEU A 229 -3.75 8.65 -5.81
N ALA A 230 -3.76 8.92 -7.11
CA ALA A 230 -3.81 10.27 -7.64
C ALA A 230 -5.06 11.03 -7.14
N ARG A 231 -6.22 10.34 -7.10
CA ARG A 231 -7.47 10.91 -6.57
C ARG A 231 -7.40 11.15 -5.06
N TYR A 232 -6.83 10.22 -4.31
CA TYR A 232 -6.64 10.35 -2.87
C TYR A 232 -5.75 11.54 -2.52
N LEU A 233 -4.66 11.73 -3.27
CA LEU A 233 -3.72 12.83 -3.07
C LEU A 233 -4.22 14.16 -3.62
N GLY A 234 -5.29 14.17 -4.43
CA GLY A 234 -5.82 15.37 -5.07
C GLY A 234 -4.90 15.91 -6.18
N VAL A 235 -4.10 15.05 -6.81
CA VAL A 235 -3.20 15.45 -7.89
C VAL A 235 -4.03 15.72 -9.15
N GLU A 236 -3.91 16.91 -9.71
CA GLU A 236 -4.61 17.29 -10.95
C GLU A 236 -3.90 16.78 -12.20
N HIS A 237 -2.58 16.61 -12.11
CA HIS A 237 -1.72 16.15 -13.19
C HIS A 237 -1.39 14.66 -13.08
N HIS A 238 -0.67 14.13 -14.08
CA HIS A 238 -0.25 12.72 -14.06
C HIS A 238 0.74 12.49 -12.91
N LEU A 239 0.39 11.56 -12.02
CA LEU A 239 1.21 11.18 -10.87
C LEU A 239 2.11 9.99 -11.26
N GLY A 240 3.39 10.11 -10.96
CA GLY A 240 4.38 9.06 -11.15
C GLY A 240 5.16 8.77 -9.88
N ILE A 241 5.81 7.62 -9.86
CA ILE A 241 6.75 7.22 -8.82
C ILE A 241 8.07 6.83 -9.47
N PHE A 242 9.16 7.32 -8.89
CA PHE A 242 10.48 7.28 -9.48
C PHE A 242 11.44 6.55 -8.57
N ARG A 243 12.10 5.50 -9.08
CA ARG A 243 13.21 4.85 -8.39
C ARG A 243 14.47 5.71 -8.57
N VAL A 244 14.98 6.23 -7.45
CA VAL A 244 16.18 7.09 -7.40
C VAL A 244 17.41 6.26 -7.09
N GLY A 245 18.44 6.36 -7.93
CA GLY A 245 19.69 5.61 -7.80
C GLY A 245 20.23 5.20 -9.17
N ARG A 246 21.54 4.89 -9.25
CA ARG A 246 22.10 4.28 -10.45
C ARG A 246 21.93 2.75 -10.38
N PRO A 247 21.71 2.08 -11.53
CA PRO A 247 21.91 0.63 -11.64
C PRO A 247 23.35 0.24 -11.30
#